data_AF-A0A7C4GG36-F1
#
_entry.id   AF-A0A7C4GG36-F1
#
_cell.length_a   1.000
_cell.length_b   1.000
_cell.length_c   1.000
_cell.angle_alpha   90.00
_cell.angle_beta   90.00
_cell.angle_gamma   90.00
#
_symmetry.space_group_name_H-M   'P 1'
#
loop_
_entity.id
_entity.type
_entity.pdbx_description
1 polymer ?
#
loop_
_entity_poly.entity_id
_entity_poly.type
_entity_poly.pdbx_seq_one_letter_code
_entity_poly.pdbx_strand_id
1 'polypeptide(L)' 'MAADGKLVVLSDRGELVVAPASPRGFTPTARAKVLDGKCWTVPVLANGRVYCRSAAGELVCLDLREKK' A
#
# COMPACT_ATOMS: atom_id res chain seq x y z
N MET A 1 2.88 -0.57 -6.91
CA MET A 1 3.79 0.59 -7.08
C MET A 1 5.16 0.22 -6.52
N ALA A 2 6.26 0.76 -7.05
CA ALA A 2 7.60 0.58 -6.50
C ALA A 2 8.18 1.92 -6.05
N ALA A 3 8.81 1.96 -4.88
CA ALA A 3 9.50 3.13 -4.34
C ALA A 3 10.57 2.67 -3.33
N ASP A 4 11.74 3.33 -3.33
CA ASP A 4 12.81 3.08 -2.35
C ASP A 4 13.18 1.57 -2.20
N GLY A 5 13.34 0.89 -3.34
CA GLY A 5 13.65 -0.55 -3.39
C GLY A 5 12.55 -1.47 -2.83
N LYS A 6 11.33 -0.96 -2.60
CA LYS A 6 10.19 -1.69 -2.05
C LYS A 6 9.00 -1.67 -3.00
N LEU A 7 8.23 -2.74 -3.00
CA LEU A 7 6.89 -2.79 -3.55
C LEU A 7 5.89 -2.36 -2.49
N VAL A 8 4.99 -1.45 -2.87
CA VAL A 8 3.81 -1.06 -2.10
C VAL A 8 2.60 -1.53 -2.90
N VAL A 9 1.86 -2.49 -2.34
CA VAL A 9 0.83 -3.26 -3.02
C VAL A 9 -0.48 -3.16 -2.23
N LEU A 10 -1.56 -2.76 -2.89
CA LEU A 10 -2.91 -2.88 -2.35
C LEU A 10 -3.53 -4.16 -2.92
N SER A 11 -3.95 -5.09 -2.06
CA SER A 11 -4.66 -6.29 -2.48
C SER A 11 -6.10 -5.97 -2.89
N ASP A 12 -6.72 -6.87 -3.64
CA ASP A 12 -8.13 -6.79 -4.04
C ASP A 12 -9.10 -6.72 -2.86
N ARG A 13 -8.67 -7.22 -1.69
CA ARG A 13 -9.41 -7.20 -0.42
C ARG A 13 -9.04 -6.02 0.49
N GLY A 14 -8.29 -5.03 0.01
CA GLY A 14 -7.99 -3.81 0.76
C GLY A 14 -6.89 -3.95 1.82
N GLU A 15 -5.98 -4.90 1.66
CA GLU A 15 -4.76 -4.97 2.46
C GLU A 15 -3.62 -4.23 1.77
N LEU A 16 -3.00 -3.30 2.49
CA LEU A 16 -1.75 -2.67 2.05
C LEU A 16 -0.57 -3.52 2.53
N VAL A 17 0.28 -3.92 1.59
CA VAL A 17 1.42 -4.79 1.79
C VAL A 17 2.68 -4.08 1.31
N VAL A 18 3.74 -4.15 2.11
CA VAL A 18 5.08 -3.68 1.74
C VAL A 18 6.02 -4.88 1.68
N ALA A 19 6.83 -4.97 0.62
CA ALA A 19 7.82 -6.02 0.44
C ALA A 19 9.05 -5.47 -0.31
N PRO A 20 10.22 -6.12 -0.25
CA PRO A 20 11.35 -5.78 -1.12
C PRO A 20 10.99 -5.94 -2.60
N ALA A 21 11.44 -5.01 -3.44
CA ALA A 21 11.36 -5.13 -4.89
C ALA A 21 12.50 -6.05 -5.38
N SER A 22 12.27 -7.37 -5.31
CA SER A 22 13.27 -8.39 -5.62
C SER A 22 12.75 -9.36 -6.69
N PRO A 23 13.58 -9.73 -7.68
CA PRO A 23 13.23 -10.80 -8.63
C PRO A 23 13.28 -12.20 -7.99
N ARG A 24 13.86 -12.34 -6.79
CA ARG A 24 14.03 -13.63 -6.11
C ARG A 24 12.76 -14.16 -5.46
N GLY A 25 11.74 -13.31 -5.31
CA GLY A 25 10.48 -13.68 -4.68
C GLY A 25 9.85 -12.53 -3.90
N PHE A 26 8.64 -12.78 -3.43
CA PHE A 26 7.83 -11.81 -2.70
C PHE A 26 7.73 -12.18 -1.22
N THR A 27 8.50 -11.47 -0.39
CA THR A 27 8.54 -11.67 1.07
C THR A 27 8.11 -10.38 1.77
N PRO A 28 6.82 -10.24 2.14
CA PRO A 28 6.32 -9.04 2.80
C PRO A 28 7.02 -8.72 4.11
N THR A 29 7.33 -7.44 4.34
CA THR A 29 7.88 -6.91 5.59
C THR A 29 6.82 -6.19 6.43
N ALA A 30 5.71 -5.75 5.82
CA ALA A 30 4.57 -5.19 6.53
C ALA A 30 3.26 -5.52 5.81
N ARG A 31 2.18 -5.64 6.58
CA ARG A 31 0.82 -5.83 6.09
C ARG A 31 -0.16 -5.15 7.04
N ALA A 32 -1.13 -4.43 6.48
CA ALA A 32 -2.23 -3.85 7.22
C ALA A 32 -3.52 -3.90 6.40
N LYS A 33 -4.64 -4.18 7.06
CA LYS A 33 -5.97 -4.00 6.48
C LYS A 33 -6.33 -2.52 6.58
N VAL A 34 -6.53 -1.86 5.44
CA VAL A 34 -6.67 -0.39 5.37
C VAL A 34 -7.97 0.06 4.74
N LEU A 35 -8.62 -0.83 3.98
CA LEU A 35 -9.90 -0.60 3.30
C LEU A 35 -10.71 -1.88 3.30
N ASP A 36 -12.02 -1.73 3.13
CA ASP A 36 -12.95 -2.80 2.84
C ASP A 36 -13.46 -2.76 1.40
N GLY A 37 -14.13 -3.84 1.01
CA GLY A 37 -14.62 -4.02 -0.35
C GLY A 37 -13.51 -4.17 -1.39
N LYS A 38 -13.89 -3.92 -2.64
CA LYS A 38 -13.06 -4.16 -3.82
C LYS A 38 -12.02 -3.07 -4.01
N CYS A 39 -10.74 -3.44 -4.03
CA CYS A 39 -9.62 -2.50 -4.14
C CYS A 39 -8.69 -2.85 -5.31
N TRP A 40 -8.94 -2.30 -6.50
CA TRP A 40 -8.11 -2.56 -7.70
C TRP A 40 -7.28 -1.36 -8.16
N THR A 41 -7.48 -0.20 -7.55
CA THR A 41 -6.69 0.99 -7.86
C THR A 41 -5.31 0.86 -7.20
N VAL A 42 -4.26 1.10 -7.97
CA VAL A 42 -2.88 1.12 -7.47
C VAL A 42 -2.75 2.20 -6.38
N PRO A 43 -2.12 1.92 -5.22
CA PRO A 43 -1.91 2.93 -4.20
C PRO A 43 -0.91 3.99 -4.68
N VAL A 44 -1.06 5.22 -4.19
CA VAL A 44 -0.16 6.34 -4.54
C VAL A 44 0.65 6.74 -3.31
N LEU A 45 1.98 6.83 -3.47
CA LEU A 45 2.88 7.39 -2.46
C LEU A 45 3.21 8.83 -2.84
N ALA A 46 2.90 9.79 -1.97
CA ALA A 46 3.27 11.19 -2.15
C ALA A 46 3.54 11.84 -0.80
N ASN A 47 4.64 12.60 -0.69
CA ASN A 47 4.99 13.39 0.50
C ASN A 47 5.00 12.59 1.81
N GLY A 48 5.50 11.34 1.77
CA GLY A 48 5.54 10.45 2.93
C GLY A 48 4.19 9.87 3.35
N ARG A 49 3.17 9.95 2.48
CA ARG A 49 1.83 9.39 2.72
C ARG A 49 1.43 8.44 1.61
N VAL A 50 0.71 7.38 1.98
CA VAL A 50 0.13 6.43 1.02
C VAL A 50 -1.39 6.59 0.97
N TYR A 51 -1.89 6.80 -0.24
CA TYR A 51 -3.31 6.94 -0.54
C TYR A 51 -3.82 5.65 -1.16
N CYS A 52 -4.90 5.12 -0.61
CA CYS A 52 -5.57 3.92 -1.11
C CYS A 52 -7.05 4.22 -1.32
N ARG A 53 -7.63 3.71 -2.41
CA ARG A 53 -9.04 3.92 -2.74
C ARG A 53 -9.76 2.60 -3.01
N SER A 54 -10.98 2.47 -2.48
CA SER A 54 -11.89 1.36 -2.80
C SER A 54 -12.79 1.68 -4.01
N ALA A 55 -13.35 0.66 -4.64
CA ALA A 55 -14.30 0.81 -5.74
C ALA A 55 -15.58 1.54 -5.33
N ALA A 56 -15.96 1.47 -4.06
CA ALA A 56 -17.10 2.21 -3.50
C ALA A 56 -16.84 3.72 -3.36
N GLY A 57 -15.59 4.16 -3.56
CA GLY A 57 -15.20 5.56 -3.47
C GLY A 57 -14.59 5.98 -2.15
N GLU A 58 -14.39 5.06 -1.20
CA GLU A 58 -13.67 5.34 0.04
C GLU A 58 -12.20 5.58 -0.24
N LEU A 59 -11.64 6.60 0.39
CA LEU A 59 -10.23 6.97 0.29
C LEU A 59 -9.63 7.01 1.69
N VAL A 60 -8.53 6.31 1.89
CA VAL A 60 -7.73 6.40 3.12
C VAL A 60 -6.36 6.97 2.81
N CYS A 61 -5.81 7.71 3.76
CA CYS A 61 -4.48 8.27 3.71
C CYS A 61 -3.71 7.82 4.95
N LEU A 62 -2.63 7.08 4.73
CA LEU A 62 -1.75 6.56 5.77
C LEU A 62 -0.49 7.43 5.82
N ASP A 63 -0.14 7.89 7.01
CA ASP A 63 1.09 8.62 7.25
C ASP A 63 2.23 7.64 7.52
N LEU A 64 3.28 7.68 6.70
CA LEU A 64 4.46 6.82 6.83
C LEU A 64 5.68 7.57 7.42
N ARG A 65 5.51 8.83 7.80
CA ARG A 65 6.59 9.62 8.40
C ARG A 65 6.86 9.11 9.82
N GLU A 66 8.12 9.14 10.23
CA GLU A 66 8.50 8.75 11.59
C GLU A 66 7.80 9.64 12.62
N LYS A 67 7.37 9.03 13.72
CA LYS A 67 6.95 9.79 14.90
C LYS A 67 8.23 10.34 15.54
N LYS A 68 8.33 11.67 15.57
CA LYS A 68 9.33 12.36 16.39
C LYS A 68 9.09 12.13 17.88
#